data_AF-A0AAN5LBM9-F1
#
_entry.id   AF-A0AAN5LBM9-F1
#
_cell.length_a   1.000
_cell.length_b   1.000
_cell.length_c   1.000
_cell.angle_alpha   90.00
_cell.angle_beta   90.00
_cell.angle_gamma   90.00
#
_symmetry.space_group_name_H-M   'P 1'
#
loop_
_entity.id
_entity.type
_entity.pdbx_description
1 polymer ?
#
loop_
_entity_poly.entity_id
_entity_poly.type
_entity_poly.pdbx_seq_one_letter_code
_entity_poly.pdbx_strand_id
1 'polypeptide(L)' 'MLLSPLANNILAVAAEHGIQAGEALPEKAFDLLLDEKPDTIGEALMALYLNGLLDDAGPYEVDTLTQAGAAYICGSQS' A
#
# COMPACT_ATOMS: atom_id res chain seq x y z
N MET A 1 3.60 -10.72 10.12
CA MET A 1 4.72 -9.93 9.57
C MET A 1 4.81 -8.64 10.35
N LEU A 2 6.00 -8.12 10.66
CA LEU A 2 6.15 -6.78 11.22
C LEU A 2 6.32 -5.80 10.05
N LEU A 3 5.22 -5.18 9.62
CA LEU A 3 5.26 -4.05 8.70
C LEU A 3 5.64 -2.78 9.45
N SER A 4 6.32 -1.85 8.78
CA SER A 4 6.59 -0.53 9.34
C SER A 4 5.27 0.24 9.56
N PRO A 5 5.23 1.24 10.46
CA PRO A 5 4.05 2.08 10.62
C PRO A 5 3.60 2.74 9.31
N LEU A 6 4.54 3.12 8.45
CA LEU A 6 4.24 3.71 7.14
C LEU A 6 3.64 2.69 6.17
N ALA A 7 4.14 1.45 6.13
CA ALA A 7 3.57 0.39 5.31
C ALA A 7 2.13 0.05 5.76
N ASN A 8 1.87 0.02 7.06
CA ASN A 8 0.50 -0.12 7.56
C ASN A 8 -0.37 1.09 7.19
N ASN A 9 0.17 2.31 7.22
CA ASN A 9 -0.58 3.51 6.84
C ASN A 9 -0.97 3.50 5.35
N ILE A 10 -0.09 3.04 4.46
CA ILE A 10 -0.39 2.87 3.03
C ILE A 10 -1.59 1.93 2.84
N LEU A 11 -1.59 0.79 3.53
CA LEU A 11 -2.71 -0.17 3.47
C LEU A 11 -3.98 0.39 4.12
N ALA A 12 -3.87 1.20 5.17
CA ALA A 12 -5.00 1.87 5.80
C ALA A 12 -5.65 2.88 4.83
N VAL A 13 -4.87 3.66 4.09
CA VAL A 13 -5.37 4.56 3.04
C VAL A 13 -6.11 3.77 1.96
N ALA A 14 -5.57 2.63 1.51
CA ALA A 14 -6.27 1.76 0.56
C ALA A 14 -7.64 1.29 1.13
N ALA A 15 -7.68 0.93 2.41
CA ALA A 15 -8.89 0.51 3.11
C ALA A 15 -9.93 1.65 3.23
N GLU A 16 -9.49 2.86 3.60
CA GLU A 16 -10.35 4.04 3.74
C GLU A 16 -11.00 4.44 2.40
N HIS A 17 -10.27 4.22 1.31
CA HIS A 17 -10.76 4.45 -0.05
C HIS A 17 -11.57 3.28 -0.63
N GLY A 18 -11.72 2.18 0.11
CA GLY A 18 -12.50 1.01 -0.32
C GLY A 18 -11.89 0.26 -1.49
N ILE A 19 -10.56 0.37 -1.68
CA ILE A 19 -9.84 -0.29 -2.76
C ILE A 19 -9.94 -1.81 -2.62
N GLN A 20 -10.30 -2.47 -3.70
CA GLN A 20 -10.41 -3.93 -3.78
C GLN A 20 -9.15 -4.57 -4.35
N ALA A 21 -9.02 -5.88 -4.17
CA ALA A 21 -7.94 -6.63 -4.79
C ALA A 21 -7.99 -6.50 -6.32
N GLY A 22 -6.84 -6.18 -6.93
CA GLY A 22 -6.72 -5.91 -8.36
C GLY A 22 -6.97 -4.46 -8.75
N GLU A 23 -7.33 -3.59 -7.80
CA GLU A 23 -7.49 -2.16 -8.05
C GLU A 23 -6.24 -1.37 -7.67
N ALA A 24 -5.96 -0.32 -8.44
CA ALA A 24 -4.86 0.60 -8.17
C ALA A 24 -5.09 1.37 -6.87
N LEU A 25 -4.02 1.67 -6.14
CA LEU A 25 -4.06 2.56 -4.99
C LEU A 25 -4.53 3.97 -5.40
N PRO A 26 -5.07 4.76 -4.45
CA PRO A 26 -5.51 6.12 -4.73
C PRO A 26 -4.30 7.04 -4.97
N GLU A 27 -4.00 7.31 -6.24
CA GLU A 27 -2.87 8.13 -6.73
C GLU A 27 -2.62 9.38 -5.87
N LYS A 28 -3.64 10.21 -5.68
CA LYS A 28 -3.52 11.47 -4.92
C LYS A 28 -3.12 11.28 -3.45
N ALA A 29 -3.58 10.21 -2.82
CA ALA A 29 -3.21 9.93 -1.44
C ALA A 29 -1.79 9.35 -1.37
N PHE A 30 -1.38 8.66 -2.43
CA PHE A 30 -0.04 8.13 -2.57
C PHE A 30 1.01 9.22 -2.82
N ASP A 31 0.70 10.16 -3.72
CA ASP A 31 1.51 11.38 -3.96
C ASP A 31 1.72 12.18 -2.69
N LEU A 32 0.68 12.34 -1.87
CA LEU A 32 0.78 13.04 -0.59
C LEU A 32 1.75 12.31 0.37
N LEU A 33 1.68 10.98 0.43
CA LEU A 33 2.61 10.19 1.25
C LEU A 33 4.06 10.27 0.73
N LEU A 34 4.24 10.32 -0.60
CA LEU A 34 5.54 10.55 -1.24
C LEU A 34 6.13 11.91 -0.83
N ASP A 35 5.31 12.96 -0.85
CA ASP A 35 5.71 14.32 -0.47
C ASP A 35 6.01 14.44 1.03
N GLU A 36 5.20 13.81 1.89
CA GLU A 36 5.37 13.89 3.35
C GLU A 36 6.51 13.02 3.88
N LYS A 37 6.77 11.86 3.26
CA LYS A 37 7.72 10.84 3.74
C LYS A 37 8.70 10.35 2.65
N PRO A 38 9.36 11.24 1.90
CA PRO A 38 10.15 10.86 0.73
C PRO A 38 11.30 9.89 1.05
N ASP A 39 11.91 10.01 2.22
CA ASP A 39 13.07 9.20 2.61
C ASP A 39 12.72 7.77 3.06
N THR A 40 11.46 7.51 3.43
CA THR A 40 11.06 6.24 4.08
C THR A 40 9.98 5.47 3.33
N ILE A 41 9.31 6.12 2.38
CA ILE A 41 8.23 5.50 1.60
C ILE A 41 8.73 4.38 0.69
N GLY A 42 9.93 4.51 0.11
CA GLY A 42 10.53 3.46 -0.69
C GLY A 42 10.75 2.16 0.09
N GLU A 43 11.20 2.25 1.34
CA GLU A 43 11.37 1.07 2.21
C GLU A 43 10.01 0.45 2.60
N ALA A 44 9.00 1.29 2.85
CA ALA A 44 7.66 0.84 3.16
C ALA A 44 7.03 0.08 1.97
N LEU A 45 7.13 0.64 0.77
CA LEU A 45 6.67 0.02 -0.48
C LEU A 45 7.40 -1.30 -0.74
N MET A 46 8.73 -1.31 -0.64
CA MET A 46 9.52 -2.52 -0.80
C MET A 46 9.06 -3.63 0.16
N ALA A 47 8.78 -3.29 1.42
CA ALA A 47 8.23 -4.26 2.36
C ALA A 47 6.87 -4.79 1.92
N LEU A 48 5.98 -3.96 1.39
CA LEU A 48 4.67 -4.38 0.89
C LEU A 48 4.80 -5.32 -0.32
N TYR A 49 5.70 -5.03 -1.26
CA TYR A 49 5.98 -5.91 -2.41
C TYR A 49 6.57 -7.25 -1.97
N LEU A 50 7.58 -7.24 -1.08
CA LEU A 50 8.23 -8.45 -0.58
C LEU A 50 7.27 -9.38 0.18
N ASN A 51 6.24 -8.81 0.80
CA ASN A 51 5.18 -9.58 1.47
C ASN A 51 3.99 -9.89 0.54
N GLY A 52 4.06 -9.51 -0.73
CA GLY A 52 3.03 -9.76 -1.74
C GLY A 52 1.71 -9.03 -1.47
N LEU A 53 1.75 -7.91 -0.74
CA LEU A 53 0.56 -7.13 -0.37
C LEU A 53 0.21 -6.05 -1.40
N LEU A 54 1.22 -5.59 -2.15
CA LEU A 54 1.08 -4.75 -3.33
C LEU A 54 1.80 -5.39 -4.50
N ASP A 55 1.28 -5.17 -5.70
CA ASP A 55 1.99 -5.43 -6.95
C ASP A 55 2.54 -4.11 -7.51
N ASP A 56 3.84 -4.11 -7.82
CA ASP A 56 4.52 -3.02 -8.52
C ASP A 56 3.96 -2.96 -9.95
N ALA A 57 3.22 -1.88 -10.24
CA ALA A 57 2.63 -1.64 -11.57
C ALA A 57 3.66 -1.16 -12.59
N GLY A 58 4.88 -0.83 -12.14
CA GLY A 58 5.95 -0.30 -12.97
C GLY A 58 6.02 1.23 -12.97
N PRO A 59 6.96 1.79 -13.74
CA PRO A 59 7.26 3.22 -13.70
C PRO A 59 6.07 4.04 -14.20
N TYR A 60 5.73 5.10 -13.45
CA TYR A 60 4.62 6.02 -13.73
C TYR A 60 3.21 5.42 -13.60
N GLU A 61 3.09 4.19 -13.10
CA GLU A 61 1.82 3.58 -12.75
C GLU A 61 1.65 3.50 -11.24
N VAL A 62 0.40 3.42 -10.79
CA VAL A 62 0.08 3.33 -9.37
C VAL A 62 -0.01 1.87 -8.98
N ASP A 63 0.66 1.50 -7.89
CA ASP A 63 0.68 0.13 -7.39
C ASP A 63 -0.73 -0.43 -7.18
N THR A 64 -0.85 -1.74 -7.38
CA THR A 64 -2.14 -2.44 -7.29
C THR A 64 -2.23 -3.20 -5.98
N LEU A 65 -3.39 -3.13 -5.31
CA LEU A 65 -3.64 -3.91 -4.11
C LEU A 65 -3.81 -5.39 -4.46
N THR A 66 -3.02 -6.29 -3.87
CA THR A 66 -3.16 -7.72 -4.15
C THR A 66 -4.31 -8.34 -3.36
N GLN A 67 -4.67 -9.58 -3.71
CA GLN A 67 -5.62 -10.36 -2.90
C GLN A 67 -5.11 -10.59 -1.47
N ALA A 68 -3.81 -10.77 -1.28
CA ALA A 68 -3.20 -10.91 0.04
C ALA A 68 -3.22 -9.57 0.81
N GLY A 69 -3.00 -8.44 0.12
CA GLY A 69 -3.13 -7.10 0.68
C GLY A 69 -4.55 -6.83 1.18
N ALA A 70 -5.57 -7.11 0.36
CA ALA A 70 -6.96 -6.97 0.75
C ALA A 70 -7.33 -7.88 1.94
N ALA A 71 -6.86 -9.14 1.94
CA ALA A 71 -7.06 -10.05 3.06
C ALA A 71 -6.37 -9.55 4.35
N TYR A 72 -5.17 -8.98 4.24
CA TYR A 72 -4.45 -8.39 5.35
C TYR A 72 -5.21 -7.20 5.95
N ILE A 73 -5.75 -6.32 5.10
CA ILE A 73 -6.58 -5.19 5.52
C ILE A 73 -7.83 -5.68 6.29
N CYS A 74 -8.57 -6.65 5.74
CA CYS A 74 -9.75 -7.21 6.41
C CYS A 74 -9.40 -7.90 7.74
N GLY A 75 -8.29 -8.65 7.80
CA GLY A 75 -7.85 -9.34 9.02
C GLY A 75 -7.27 -8.41 10.08
N SER A 76 -6.82 -7.21 9.70
CA SER A 76 -6.28 -6.19 10.63
C SER A 76 -7.37 -5.32 11.27
N GLN A 77 -8.62 -5.41 10.82
CA GLN A 77 -9.77 -4.70 11.40
C GLN A 77 -10.42 -5.44 12.59
N SER A 78 -9.72 -6.42 13.19
CA SER A 78 -10.21 -7.24 14.33
C SER A 78 -9.68 -6.77 15.68
#